data_AF-A0A259DU85-F1
#
_entry.id   AF-A0A259DU85-F1
#
_cell.length_a   1.000
_cell.length_b   1.000
_cell.length_c   1.000
_cell.angle_alpha   90.00
_cell.angle_beta   90.00
_cell.angle_gamma   90.00
#
_symmetry.space_group_name_H-M   'P 1'
#
loop_
_entity.id
_entity.type
_entity.pdbx_description
1 polymer ?
#
loop_
_entity_poly.entity_id
_entity_poly.type
_entity_poly.pdbx_seq_one_letter_code
_entity_poly.pdbx_strand_id
1 'polypeptide(L)' 'METFKTLLRAGNVERRVLPAKPGMQYVGPEYDQSEMVYPMGFIRDGRVVFVGVEARTGQAMGENR' A
#
# COMPACT_ATOMS: atom_id res chain seq x y z
N MET A 1 29.64 2.76 3.57
CA MET A 1 28.61 3.80 3.39
C MET A 1 27.29 3.09 3.19
N GLU A 2 26.48 2.99 4.24
CA GLU A 2 25.12 2.47 4.12
C GLU A 2 24.31 3.52 3.35
N THR A 3 23.82 3.16 2.16
CA THR A 3 22.93 4.04 1.40
C THR A 3 21.64 4.19 2.19
N PHE A 4 21.31 5.39 2.67
CA PHE A 4 19.99 5.68 3.21
C PHE A 4 18.96 5.37 2.10
N LYS A 5 18.29 4.22 2.20
CA LYS A 5 17.32 3.78 1.21
C LYS A 5 16.07 4.64 1.38
N THR A 6 15.90 5.63 0.50
CA THR A 6 14.76 6.54 0.49
C THR A 6 13.44 5.76 0.38
N LEU A 7 12.48 6.09 1.24
CA LEU A 7 11.13 5.53 1.17
C LEU A 7 10.36 6.09 -0.02
N LEU A 8 9.54 5.24 -0.63
CA LEU A 8 8.59 5.67 -1.62
C LEU A 8 7.52 6.52 -0.95
N ARG A 9 7.10 7.59 -1.63
CA ARG A 9 5.94 8.36 -1.21
C ARG A 9 4.66 7.59 -1.54
N ALA A 10 3.59 7.87 -0.80
CA ALA A 10 2.26 7.29 -1.00
C ALA A 10 1.82 7.27 -2.48
N GLY A 11 1.97 8.38 -3.22
CA GLY A 11 1.60 8.43 -4.65
C GLY A 11 2.36 7.45 -5.56
N ASN A 12 3.62 7.10 -5.23
CA ASN A 12 4.37 6.08 -5.98
C ASN A 12 3.87 4.67 -5.69
N VAL A 13 3.42 4.42 -4.46
CA VAL A 13 2.81 3.17 -4.05
C VAL A 13 1.43 3.02 -4.71
N GLU A 14 0.60 4.06 -4.66
CA GLU A 14 -0.72 4.10 -5.28
C GLU A 14 -0.69 3.76 -6.77
N ARG A 15 0.22 4.40 -7.53
CA ARG A 15 0.38 4.14 -8.97
C ARG A 15 0.69 2.69 -9.31
N ARG A 16 1.27 1.92 -8.38
CA ARG A 16 1.60 0.51 -8.58
C ARG A 16 0.45 -0.43 -8.23
N VAL A 17 -0.33 -0.09 -7.21
CA VAL A 17 -1.36 -1.01 -6.67
C VAL A 17 -2.73 -0.77 -7.28
N LEU A 18 -3.13 0.49 -7.50
CA LEU A 18 -4.48 0.83 -7.99
C LEU A 18 -4.84 0.11 -9.31
N PRO A 19 -3.96 -0.03 -10.32
CA PRO A 19 -4.29 -0.76 -11.55
C PRO A 19 -4.66 -2.23 -11.33
N ALA A 20 -4.19 -2.86 -10.25
CA ALA A 20 -4.45 -4.25 -9.92
C ALA A 20 -5.69 -4.45 -9.03
N LYS A 21 -6.42 -3.39 -8.68
CA LYS A 21 -7.64 -3.43 -7.83
C LYS A 21 -8.88 -2.92 -8.57
N PRO A 22 -9.19 -3.43 -9.77
CA PRO A 22 -10.36 -2.98 -10.52
C PRO A 22 -11.65 -3.30 -9.75
N GLY A 23 -12.61 -2.36 -9.80
CA GLY A 23 -13.91 -2.52 -9.14
C GLY A 23 -13.89 -2.38 -7.62
N MET A 24 -12.74 -2.16 -7.00
CA MET A 24 -12.64 -1.80 -5.58
C MET A 24 -12.62 -0.28 -5.43
N GLN A 25 -13.32 0.24 -4.41
CA GLN A 25 -13.23 1.66 -4.07
C GLN A 25 -12.00 1.90 -3.20
N TYR A 26 -11.12 2.78 -3.64
CA TYR A 26 -9.94 3.16 -2.88
C TYR A 26 -10.29 4.16 -1.78
N VAL A 27 -9.79 3.91 -0.56
CA VAL A 27 -10.00 4.78 0.61
C VAL A 27 -8.79 5.68 0.86
N GLY A 28 -7.58 5.13 0.72
CA GLY A 28 -6.33 5.85 0.94
C GLY A 28 -5.22 4.95 1.51
N PRO A 29 -3.98 5.46 1.56
CA PRO A 29 -2.88 4.78 2.20
C PRO A 29 -2.64 5.37 3.61
N GLU A 30 -2.27 4.51 4.55
CA GLU A 30 -1.71 4.94 5.84
C GLU A 30 -0.20 4.63 5.84
N TYR A 31 0.65 5.43 6.48
CA TYR A 31 2.05 5.05 6.63
C TYR A 31 2.29 4.52 8.03
N ASP A 32 2.60 3.23 8.13
CA ASP A 32 3.02 2.61 9.38
C ASP A 32 4.55 2.61 9.47
N GLN A 33 5.08 3.46 10.36
CA GLN A 33 6.52 3.56 10.62
C GLN A 33 7.09 2.36 11.36
N SER A 34 6.28 1.67 12.17
CA SER A 34 6.73 0.51 12.94
C SER A 34 6.90 -0.72 12.06
N GLU A 35 6.05 -0.87 11.05
CA GLU A 35 6.08 -1.98 10.11
C GLU A 35 6.78 -1.64 8.78
N MET A 36 7.06 -0.36 8.51
CA MET A 36 7.64 0.13 7.25
C MET A 36 6.78 -0.22 6.04
N VAL A 37 5.45 -0.12 6.22
CA VAL A 37 4.42 -0.53 5.27
C VAL A 37 3.47 0.62 5.00
N TYR A 38 2.90 0.64 3.79
CA TYR A 38 1.71 1.41 3.47
C TYR A 38 0.49 0.47 3.41
N PRO A 39 -0.33 0.36 4.47
CA PRO A 39 -1.63 -0.28 4.35
C PRO A 39 -2.49 0.55 3.42
N MET A 40 -2.93 -0.05 2.31
CA MET A 40 -3.83 0.57 1.36
C MET A 40 -5.24 0.04 1.60
N GLY A 41 -6.14 0.93 2.04
CA GLY A 41 -7.53 0.60 2.32
C GLY A 41 -8.38 0.57 1.05
N PHE A 42 -9.17 -0.48 0.89
CA PHE A 42 -10.15 -0.63 -0.18
C PHE A 42 -11.49 -1.06 0.37
N ILE A 43 -12.57 -0.72 -0.33
CA ILE A 43 -13.89 -1.30 -0.12
C ILE A 43 -14.19 -2.25 -1.28
N ARG A 44 -14.53 -3.49 -0.92
CA ARG A 44 -14.98 -4.54 -1.83
C ARG A 44 -16.23 -5.19 -1.24
N ASP A 45 -17.32 -5.21 -2.00
CA ASP A 45 -18.59 -5.82 -1.58
C ASP A 45 -19.07 -5.34 -0.20
N GLY A 46 -18.92 -4.03 0.06
CA GLY A 46 -19.30 -3.40 1.33
C GLY A 46 -18.37 -3.69 2.51
N ARG A 47 -17.24 -4.38 2.29
CA ARG A 47 -16.25 -4.70 3.34
C ARG A 47 -14.95 -3.97 3.09
N VAL A 48 -14.31 -3.52 4.16
CA VAL A 48 -12.96 -2.97 4.12
C VAL A 48 -11.97 -4.10 4.00
N VAL A 49 -11.00 -3.97 3.08
CA VAL A 49 -9.86 -4.87 2.93
C VAL A 49 -8.58 -4.03 2.86
N PHE A 50 -7.47 -4.56 3.37
CA PHE A 50 -6.18 -3.90 3.34
C PHE A 50 -5.18 -4.66 2.49
N VAL A 51 -4.42 -3.92 1.69
CA VAL A 51 -3.24 -4.43 0.98
C VAL A 51 -2.02 -3.75 1.55
N GLY A 52 -1.16 -4.51 2.23
CA GLY A 52 0.12 -3.99 2.70
C GLY A 52 1.07 -3.76 1.54
N VAL A 53 1.83 -2.67 1.53
CA VAL A 53 2.87 -2.40 0.54
C VAL A 53 4.17 -2.00 1.21
N GLU A 54 5.30 -2.63 0.85
CA GLU A 54 6.60 -2.29 1.42
C GLU A 54 6.97 -0.83 1.06
N ALA A 55 7.22 0.01 2.07
CA ALA A 55 7.51 1.42 1.86
C ALA A 55 8.82 1.67 1.09
N ARG A 56 9.77 0.71 1.09
CA ARG A 56 11.07 0.84 0.41
C ARG A 56 11.04 0.44 -1.06
N THR A 57 10.20 -0.51 -1.44
CA THR A 57 10.21 -1.10 -2.80
C THR A 57 8.90 -0.91 -3.55
N GLY A 58 7.79 -0.75 -2.83
CA GLY A 58 6.46 -0.68 -3.41
C GLY A 58 5.87 -2.05 -3.72
N GLN A 59 6.48 -3.12 -3.19
CA GLN A 59 6.00 -4.48 -3.36
C GLN A 59 4.77 -4.73 -2.48
N ALA A 60 3.67 -5.14 -3.10
CA ALA A 60 2.46 -5.54 -2.39
C ALA A 60 2.69 -6.85 -1.62
N MET A 61 2.37 -6.85 -0.33
CA MET A 61 2.52 -7.96 0.61
C MET A 61 1.15 -8.62 0.86
N GLY A 62 0.55 -9.22 -0.17
CA GLY A 62 -0.74 -9.92 -0.03
C GLY A 62 -1.92 -9.04 0.43
N GLU A 63 -3.11 -9.64 0.48
CA GLU A 63 -4.31 -9.01 1.05
C GLU A 63 -4.52 -9.58 2.45
N ASN A 64 -4.67 -8.72 3.46
CA ASN A 64 -5.13 -9.13 4.79
C ASN A 64 -6.64 -8.83 4.88
N ARG A 65 -7.41 -9.79 5.40
CA ARG A 65 -8.88 -9.69 5.52
C ARG A 65 -9.30 -9.09 6.85
#